data_AF-A0A3D5IZ31-F1
#
_entry.id   AF-A0A3D5IZ31-F1
#
_cell.length_a   1.000
_cell.length_b   1.000
_cell.length_c   1.000
_cell.angle_alpha   90.00
_cell.angle_beta   90.00
_cell.angle_gamma   90.00
#
_symmetry.space_group_name_H-M   'P 1'
#
loop_
_entity.id
_entity.type
_entity.pdbx_description
1 polymer ?
#
loop_
_entity_poly.entity_id
_entity_poly.type
_entity_poly.pdbx_seq_one_letter_code
_entity_poly.pdbx_strand_id
1 'polypeptide(L)'
;MKKLVFLALSFLIVVSCKKKSEEPESRILADSSGNINQLSVIVDNSLWEGQVGDALRDNLAAPVEGLPQEEPLFSLSQIPPETFTGFVRRSRIFIKIEKGKDSLAIIKDEYATPQTGIIISGENQQQIIDRINASSDSIIDVLKATEIKEKQRRIGKSPESDEELEKAFGVSMKFPTAYRYAAQEDNFIWIRKEIPKGLMEILVYQVPLNTIDKDSSVIANIVKMRDSIGEKYIPGPVEGSYMITEEAYAPYLFETKIDGHFAYETRGTWEVNNAYMAGPFVNYAIRDEKNNRYIIAEGFIFRPASSKRDHVFELDAILKSLKFDSN
;
A
#
# COMPACT_ATOMS: atom_id res chain seq x y z
N MET A 1 3.16 84.44 -18.51
CA MET A 1 2.13 83.38 -18.35
C MET A 1 2.40 82.30 -19.40
N LYS A 2 2.28 81.01 -19.03
CA LYS A 2 2.78 79.79 -19.72
C LYS A 2 4.29 79.52 -19.52
N LYS A 3 4.86 79.44 -18.31
CA LYS A 3 4.67 78.40 -17.28
C LYS A 3 4.39 76.99 -17.85
N LEU A 4 5.41 76.12 -17.72
CA LEU A 4 5.31 74.78 -17.10
C LEU A 4 4.97 73.51 -17.92
N VAL A 5 5.01 73.49 -19.26
CA VAL A 5 4.58 72.26 -19.99
C VAL A 5 5.69 71.49 -20.75
N PHE A 6 6.88 72.06 -20.97
CA PHE A 6 7.92 71.36 -21.75
C PHE A 6 9.07 70.74 -20.93
N LEU A 7 8.94 70.69 -19.61
CA LEU A 7 9.92 70.10 -18.68
C LEU A 7 9.36 68.85 -17.98
N ALA A 8 8.64 67.99 -18.71
CA ALA A 8 8.06 66.76 -18.17
C ALA A 8 8.21 65.56 -19.13
N LEU A 9 9.24 65.56 -19.98
CA LEU A 9 9.50 64.44 -20.90
C LEU A 9 10.99 64.07 -21.01
N SER A 10 11.76 64.25 -19.94
CA SER A 10 13.20 63.93 -19.93
C SER A 10 13.70 63.26 -18.65
N PHE A 11 12.82 62.65 -17.84
CA PHE A 11 13.26 62.01 -16.60
C PHE A 11 12.42 60.79 -16.25
N LEU A 12 12.65 59.67 -16.95
CA LEU A 12 12.35 58.30 -16.47
C LEU A 12 12.92 57.26 -17.43
N ILE A 13 14.24 57.27 -17.59
CA ILE A 13 14.98 56.05 -17.95
C ILE A 13 15.77 55.68 -16.70
N VAL A 14 15.05 55.23 -15.68
CA VAL A 14 15.67 54.51 -14.57
C VAL A 14 15.61 53.04 -14.95
N VAL A 15 16.79 52.53 -15.27
CA VAL A 15 17.11 51.14 -15.55
C VAL A 15 16.60 50.27 -14.40
N SER A 16 15.42 49.67 -14.57
CA SER A 16 15.00 48.54 -13.77
C SER A 16 15.43 47.27 -14.52
N CYS A 17 16.70 46.89 -14.34
CA CYS A 17 17.09 45.49 -14.43
C CYS A 17 16.29 44.75 -13.36
N LYS A 18 15.11 44.25 -13.72
CA LYS A 18 14.54 43.10 -13.04
C LYS A 18 15.55 41.98 -13.25
N LYS A 19 16.39 41.73 -12.24
CA LYS A 19 16.90 40.38 -12.02
C LYS A 19 15.66 39.50 -12.08
N LYS A 20 15.50 38.74 -13.15
CA LYS A 20 14.71 37.51 -13.09
C LYS A 20 15.34 36.77 -11.92
N SER A 21 14.64 36.76 -10.79
CA SER A 21 14.77 35.66 -9.86
C SER A 21 14.60 34.43 -10.73
N GLU A 22 15.70 33.73 -10.98
CA GLU A 22 15.64 32.36 -11.42
C GLU A 22 14.73 31.68 -10.41
N GLU A 23 13.48 31.45 -10.81
CA GLU A 23 12.70 30.38 -10.20
C GLU A 23 13.62 29.16 -10.26
N PRO A 24 13.77 28.39 -9.16
CA PRO A 24 14.65 27.23 -9.19
C PRO A 24 14.21 26.40 -10.37
N GLU A 25 15.09 26.22 -11.37
CA GLU A 25 14.82 25.34 -12.51
C GLU A 25 14.27 24.05 -11.92
N SER A 26 12.98 23.78 -12.13
CA SER A 26 12.36 22.58 -11.64
C SER A 26 13.12 21.44 -12.30
N ARG A 27 13.99 20.76 -11.55
CA ARG A 27 14.75 19.62 -12.05
C ARG A 27 13.71 18.65 -12.63
N ILE A 28 13.68 18.51 -13.95
CA ILE A 28 12.76 17.58 -14.60
C ILE A 28 13.30 16.19 -14.32
N LEU A 29 12.71 15.51 -13.34
CA LEU A 29 13.06 14.15 -12.97
C LEU A 29 12.36 13.18 -13.92
N ALA A 30 13.05 12.09 -14.24
CA ALA A 30 12.45 10.99 -14.98
C ALA A 30 11.47 10.21 -14.09
N ASP A 31 10.54 9.49 -14.72
CA ASP A 31 9.67 8.55 -13.99
C ASP A 31 10.50 7.45 -13.31
N SER A 32 10.07 7.06 -12.11
CA SER A 32 10.66 5.90 -11.42
C SER A 32 10.27 4.58 -12.08
N SER A 33 11.12 3.58 -11.89
CA SER A 33 11.03 2.26 -12.54
C SER A 33 11.12 1.14 -11.50
N GLY A 34 10.91 -0.10 -11.96
CA GLY A 34 10.99 -1.31 -11.14
C GLY A 34 9.63 -1.99 -10.94
N ASN A 35 9.69 -3.25 -10.51
CA ASN A 35 8.51 -3.99 -10.09
C ASN A 35 7.98 -3.44 -8.77
N ILE A 36 6.72 -3.75 -8.46
CA ILE A 36 6.14 -3.40 -7.17
C ILE A 36 6.84 -4.20 -6.07
N ASN A 37 7.08 -3.58 -4.92
CA ASN A 37 7.77 -4.19 -3.76
C ASN A 37 9.19 -4.72 -4.05
N GLN A 38 9.86 -4.15 -5.06
CA GLN A 38 11.27 -4.43 -5.33
C GLN A 38 12.15 -3.35 -4.68
N LEU A 39 12.88 -3.72 -3.62
CA LEU A 39 13.72 -2.78 -2.87
C LEU A 39 15.18 -2.87 -3.32
N SER A 40 15.71 -1.77 -3.85
CA SER A 40 17.13 -1.63 -4.12
C SER A 40 17.90 -1.39 -2.82
N VAL A 41 18.90 -2.22 -2.54
CA VAL A 41 19.74 -2.11 -1.34
C VAL A 41 21.15 -1.70 -1.77
N ILE A 42 21.48 -0.43 -1.60
CA ILE A 42 22.78 0.13 -1.97
C ILE A 42 23.74 -0.07 -0.80
N VAL A 43 24.67 -1.03 -0.93
CA VAL A 43 25.54 -1.46 0.16
C VAL A 43 26.78 -2.17 -0.39
N ASP A 44 27.93 -1.96 0.27
CA ASP A 44 29.18 -2.66 -0.05
C ASP A 44 29.03 -4.18 0.10
N ASN A 45 29.69 -4.96 -0.76
CA ASN A 45 29.63 -6.43 -0.72
C ASN A 45 29.98 -7.02 0.65
N SER A 46 31.03 -6.49 1.29
CA SER A 46 31.45 -6.95 2.63
C SER A 46 30.40 -6.73 3.72
N LEU A 47 29.58 -5.69 3.61
CA LEU A 47 28.51 -5.42 4.56
C LEU A 47 27.27 -6.28 4.25
N TRP A 48 26.99 -6.51 2.97
CA TRP A 48 25.88 -7.34 2.52
C TRP A 48 26.03 -8.83 2.84
N GLU A 49 27.25 -9.34 2.74
CA GLU A 49 27.60 -10.73 3.09
C GLU A 49 27.74 -10.93 4.60
N GLY A 50 27.81 -9.84 5.38
CA GLY A 50 27.94 -9.87 6.83
C GLY A 50 26.64 -9.51 7.57
N GLN A 51 26.81 -9.20 8.86
CA GLN A 51 25.71 -8.98 9.81
C GLN A 51 24.78 -7.80 9.45
N VAL A 52 25.29 -6.79 8.74
CA VAL A 52 24.45 -5.67 8.25
C VAL A 52 23.47 -6.18 7.19
N GLY A 53 23.93 -7.02 6.26
CA GLY A 53 23.07 -7.64 5.26
C GLY A 53 22.06 -8.61 5.87
N ASP A 54 22.45 -9.35 6.91
CA ASP A 54 21.53 -10.21 7.66
C ASP A 54 20.42 -9.38 8.32
N ALA A 55 20.77 -8.30 9.03
CA ALA A 55 19.78 -7.40 9.63
C ALA A 55 18.81 -6.81 8.59
N LEU A 56 19.29 -6.47 7.39
CA LEU A 56 18.44 -6.00 6.30
C LEU A 56 17.48 -7.10 5.81
N ARG A 57 17.94 -8.34 5.67
CA ARG A 57 17.10 -9.48 5.25
C ARG A 57 16.07 -9.83 6.32
N ASP A 58 16.48 -9.91 7.58
CA ASP A 58 15.63 -10.27 8.72
C ASP A 58 14.47 -9.29 8.91
N ASN A 59 14.70 -8.00 8.64
CA ASN A 59 13.67 -6.98 8.80
C ASN A 59 12.90 -6.70 7.50
N LEU A 60 13.58 -6.51 6.37
CA LEU A 60 12.96 -6.02 5.13
C LEU A 60 12.55 -7.13 4.16
N ALA A 61 13.02 -8.36 4.39
CA ALA A 61 12.56 -9.56 3.70
C ALA A 61 11.87 -10.55 4.65
N ALA A 62 11.41 -10.08 5.81
CA ALA A 62 10.59 -10.87 6.72
C ALA A 62 9.34 -11.43 6.00
N PRO A 63 8.81 -12.59 6.43
CA PRO A 63 7.55 -13.12 5.90
C PRO A 63 6.39 -12.15 6.06
N VAL A 64 5.54 -12.06 5.04
CA VAL A 64 4.28 -11.29 5.11
C VAL A 64 3.27 -12.03 5.97
N GLU A 65 2.76 -11.35 6.99
CA GLU A 65 1.74 -11.89 7.88
C GLU A 65 0.42 -12.19 7.14
N GLY A 66 -0.19 -13.33 7.48
CA GLY A 66 -1.44 -13.81 6.90
C GLY A 66 -1.30 -14.51 5.55
N LEU A 67 -0.08 -14.75 5.04
CA LEU A 67 0.12 -15.65 3.91
C LEU A 67 0.28 -17.12 4.37
N PRO A 68 -0.34 -18.08 3.68
CA PRO A 68 -0.17 -19.51 3.99
C PRO A 68 1.22 -20.05 3.59
N GLN A 69 1.94 -19.35 2.72
CA GLN A 69 3.31 -19.64 2.34
C GLN A 69 4.16 -18.41 2.61
N GLU A 70 5.32 -18.60 3.22
CA GLU A 70 6.22 -17.49 3.53
C GLU A 70 6.71 -16.82 2.23
N GLU A 71 6.40 -15.54 2.10
CA GLU A 71 6.88 -14.68 1.01
C GLU A 71 7.39 -13.36 1.61
N PRO A 72 8.52 -12.82 1.13
CA PRO A 72 9.17 -11.69 1.77
C PRO A 72 8.44 -10.38 1.51
N LEU A 73 8.39 -9.49 2.50
CA LEU A 73 7.83 -8.13 2.42
C LEU A 73 8.31 -7.39 1.15
N PHE A 74 9.63 -7.36 0.94
CA PHE A 74 10.25 -6.81 -0.26
C PHE A 74 11.16 -7.85 -0.93
N SER A 75 11.16 -7.84 -2.26
CA SER A 75 12.19 -8.53 -3.04
C SER A 75 13.45 -7.64 -3.07
N LEU A 76 14.46 -8.03 -2.31
CA LEU A 76 15.70 -7.25 -2.18
C LEU A 76 16.61 -7.45 -3.39
N SER A 77 17.15 -6.35 -3.91
CA SER A 77 18.18 -6.34 -4.95
C SER A 77 19.38 -5.58 -4.45
N GLN A 78 20.47 -6.28 -4.14
CA GLN A 78 21.73 -5.66 -3.74
C GLN A 78 22.34 -4.89 -4.92
N ILE A 79 22.88 -3.70 -4.62
CA ILE A 79 23.53 -2.80 -5.58
C ILE A 79 24.81 -2.25 -4.94
N PRO A 80 26.00 -2.61 -5.42
CA PRO A 80 27.24 -1.99 -4.94
C PRO A 80 27.25 -0.47 -5.21
N PRO A 81 27.74 0.38 -4.29
CA PRO A 81 27.62 1.85 -4.41
C PRO A 81 28.18 2.44 -5.70
N GLU A 82 29.27 1.88 -6.23
CA GLU A 82 29.90 2.27 -7.49
C GLU A 82 29.01 2.01 -8.71
N THR A 83 28.09 1.05 -8.61
CA THR A 83 27.12 0.71 -9.66
C THR A 83 25.83 1.53 -9.56
N PHE A 84 25.61 2.23 -8.44
CA PHE A 84 24.43 3.08 -8.22
C PHE A 84 24.54 4.38 -9.02
N THR A 85 24.43 4.26 -10.35
CA THR A 85 24.53 5.36 -11.33
C THR A 85 23.50 5.18 -12.44
N GLY A 86 23.29 6.23 -13.25
CA GLY A 86 22.43 6.16 -14.44
C GLY A 86 21.02 5.66 -14.16
N PHE A 87 20.57 4.65 -14.93
CA PHE A 87 19.23 4.06 -14.82
C PHE A 87 18.98 3.38 -13.47
N VAL A 88 20.01 2.83 -12.83
CA VAL A 88 19.89 2.12 -11.55
C VAL A 88 19.35 3.04 -10.45
N ARG A 89 19.69 4.34 -10.51
CA ARG A 89 19.18 5.36 -9.58
C ARG A 89 17.69 5.62 -9.72
N ARG A 90 17.03 5.12 -10.77
CA ARG A 90 15.59 5.35 -11.00
C ARG A 90 14.71 4.31 -10.30
N SER A 91 15.24 3.47 -9.42
CA SER A 91 14.41 2.56 -8.61
C SER A 91 13.45 3.39 -7.74
N ARG A 92 12.18 2.99 -7.70
CA ARG A 92 11.15 3.74 -6.95
C ARG A 92 11.38 3.73 -5.45
N ILE A 93 11.88 2.62 -4.91
CA ILE A 93 12.25 2.51 -3.51
C ILE A 93 13.68 2.02 -3.39
N PHE A 94 14.46 2.64 -2.50
CA PHE A 94 15.81 2.19 -2.19
C PHE A 94 16.20 2.44 -0.74
N ILE A 95 17.11 1.62 -0.23
CA ILE A 95 17.83 1.86 1.01
C ILE A 95 19.32 1.93 0.72
N LYS A 96 20.04 2.87 1.33
CA LYS A 96 21.48 3.07 1.15
C LYS A 96 22.17 3.02 2.50
N ILE A 97 23.20 2.18 2.59
CA ILE A 97 24.04 2.04 3.78
C ILE A 97 25.32 2.82 3.59
N GLU A 98 25.66 3.68 4.54
CA GLU A 98 26.86 4.52 4.51
C GLU A 98 27.66 4.43 5.81
N LYS A 99 28.99 4.51 5.71
CA LYS A 99 29.84 4.73 6.89
C LYS A 99 29.92 6.21 7.19
N GLY A 100 29.69 6.61 8.44
CA GLY A 100 29.66 8.02 8.79
C GLY A 100 29.04 8.27 10.17
N LYS A 101 28.54 9.48 10.37
CA LYS A 101 27.83 9.83 11.60
C LYS A 101 26.48 9.11 11.64
N ASP A 102 26.17 8.50 12.79
CA ASP A 102 24.89 7.85 13.03
C ASP A 102 23.70 8.75 12.64
N SER A 103 22.94 8.29 11.65
CA SER A 103 21.81 9.03 11.10
C SER A 103 20.88 8.12 10.28
N LEU A 104 19.61 8.52 10.22
CA LEU A 104 18.62 7.99 9.28
C LEU A 104 17.96 9.17 8.57
N ALA A 105 17.93 9.13 7.24
CA ALA A 105 17.31 10.16 6.42
C ALA A 105 16.35 9.54 5.40
N ILE A 106 15.16 10.11 5.27
CA ILE A 106 14.22 9.80 4.19
C ILE A 106 14.40 10.84 3.10
N ILE A 107 14.64 10.39 1.88
CA ILE A 107 14.82 11.23 0.71
C ILE A 107 13.67 10.98 -0.24
N LYS A 108 13.12 12.06 -0.81
CA LYS A 108 12.04 12.00 -1.80
C LYS A 108 12.53 12.59 -3.11
N ASP A 109 12.22 11.89 -4.20
CA ASP A 109 12.42 12.37 -5.56
C ASP A 109 13.85 12.90 -5.84
N GLU A 110 14.88 12.16 -5.42
CA GLU A 110 16.28 12.56 -5.63
C GLU A 110 16.73 12.34 -7.08
N TYR A 111 16.36 11.20 -7.66
CA TYR A 111 16.82 10.76 -8.97
C TYR A 111 15.68 10.46 -9.96
N ALA A 112 14.48 10.18 -9.45
CA ALA A 112 13.28 9.88 -10.23
C ALA A 112 12.02 10.25 -9.44
N THR A 113 10.85 10.29 -10.07
CA THR A 113 9.58 10.57 -9.38
C THR A 113 8.47 9.58 -9.78
N PRO A 114 7.61 9.12 -8.84
CA PRO A 114 7.80 9.21 -7.40
C PRO A 114 8.94 8.28 -6.95
N GLN A 115 9.77 8.72 -6.01
CA GLN A 115 10.86 7.94 -5.44
C GLN A 115 10.97 8.17 -3.94
N THR A 116 11.25 7.10 -3.20
CA THR A 116 11.57 7.16 -1.78
C THR A 116 12.86 6.41 -1.49
N GLY A 117 13.87 7.15 -1.05
CA GLY A 117 15.13 6.63 -0.57
C GLY A 117 15.21 6.68 0.95
N ILE A 118 15.90 5.71 1.55
CA ILE A 118 16.24 5.73 2.97
C ILE A 118 17.75 5.60 3.07
N ILE A 119 18.42 6.57 3.70
CA ILE A 119 19.85 6.48 3.99
C ILE A 119 20.01 6.14 5.46
N ILE A 120 20.77 5.09 5.75
CA ILE A 120 21.19 4.70 7.09
C ILE A 120 22.70 4.83 7.15
N SER A 121 23.20 5.60 8.11
CA SER A 121 24.63 5.73 8.36
C SER A 121 24.99 5.40 9.80
N GLY A 122 26.21 4.91 10.01
CA GLY A 122 26.79 4.65 11.33
C GLY A 122 28.31 4.54 11.27
N GLU A 123 28.97 4.74 12.41
CA GLU A 123 30.44 4.77 12.50
C GLU A 123 31.04 3.37 12.37
N ASN A 124 30.27 2.35 12.72
CA ASN A 124 30.63 0.94 12.67
C ASN A 124 29.39 0.08 12.33
N GLN A 125 29.62 -1.21 12.07
CA GLN A 125 28.56 -2.14 11.67
C GLN A 125 27.47 -2.29 12.74
N GLN A 126 27.83 -2.30 14.03
CA GLN A 126 26.86 -2.47 15.11
C GLN A 126 25.88 -1.31 15.16
N GLN A 127 26.35 -0.06 15.07
CA GLN A 127 25.47 1.11 15.02
C GLN A 127 24.48 1.06 13.84
N ILE A 128 24.94 0.59 12.67
CA ILE A 128 24.07 0.43 11.49
C ILE A 128 23.00 -0.64 11.75
N ILE A 129 23.38 -1.79 12.33
CA ILE A 129 22.46 -2.88 12.68
C ILE A 129 21.41 -2.40 13.69
N ASP A 130 21.85 -1.73 14.76
CA ASP A 130 20.98 -1.18 15.79
C ASP A 130 19.97 -0.19 15.18
N ARG A 131 20.41 0.63 14.23
CA ARG A 131 19.54 1.58 13.52
C ARG A 131 18.51 0.89 12.64
N ILE A 132 18.91 -0.16 11.91
CA ILE A 132 18.00 -0.97 11.08
C ILE A 132 16.92 -1.59 11.95
N ASN A 133 17.32 -2.29 13.02
CA ASN A 133 16.39 -2.97 13.92
C ASN A 133 15.46 -1.99 14.65
N ALA A 134 15.96 -0.84 15.11
CA ALA A 134 15.16 0.13 15.84
C ALA A 134 14.16 0.90 14.95
N SER A 135 14.34 0.90 13.63
CA SER A 135 13.56 1.72 12.70
C SER A 135 12.81 0.91 11.64
N SER A 136 12.87 -0.41 11.69
CA SER A 136 12.39 -1.31 10.64
C SER A 136 10.91 -1.11 10.33
N ASP A 137 10.05 -1.03 11.35
CA ASP A 137 8.60 -0.80 11.17
C ASP A 137 8.32 0.51 10.41
N SER A 138 8.94 1.62 10.84
CA SER A 138 8.78 2.91 10.18
C SER A 138 9.33 2.93 8.75
N ILE A 139 10.45 2.23 8.51
CA ILE A 139 11.02 2.04 7.17
C ILE A 139 10.03 1.29 6.28
N ILE A 140 9.50 0.16 6.76
CA ILE A 140 8.55 -0.68 6.03
C ILE A 140 7.30 0.13 5.68
N ASP A 141 6.74 0.89 6.62
CA ASP A 141 5.55 1.72 6.41
C ASP A 141 5.75 2.76 5.32
N VAL A 142 6.87 3.49 5.37
CA VAL A 142 7.20 4.53 4.40
C VAL A 142 7.38 3.96 2.98
N LEU A 143 8.04 2.81 2.87
CA LEU A 143 8.27 2.13 1.59
C LEU A 143 6.97 1.53 1.05
N LYS A 144 6.20 0.80 1.88
CA LYS A 144 4.90 0.23 1.48
C LYS A 144 3.92 1.33 1.06
N ALA A 145 3.84 2.45 1.77
CA ALA A 145 2.98 3.56 1.40
C ALA A 145 3.34 4.14 0.02
N THR A 146 4.62 4.14 -0.34
CA THR A 146 5.09 4.57 -1.68
C THR A 146 4.63 3.59 -2.75
N GLU A 147 4.76 2.29 -2.50
CA GLU A 147 4.34 1.23 -3.42
C GLU A 147 2.81 1.16 -3.58
N ILE A 148 2.04 1.37 -2.50
CA ILE A 148 0.57 1.42 -2.54
C ILE A 148 0.10 2.58 -3.42
N LYS A 149 0.68 3.77 -3.23
CA LYS A 149 0.38 4.94 -4.06
C LYS A 149 0.69 4.67 -5.54
N GLU A 150 1.81 4.03 -5.84
CA GLU A 150 2.13 3.67 -7.22
C GLU A 150 1.15 2.63 -7.79
N LYS A 151 0.78 1.60 -7.03
CA LYS A 151 -0.21 0.61 -7.48
C LYS A 151 -1.56 1.26 -7.74
N GLN A 152 -2.04 2.15 -6.85
CA GLN A 152 -3.26 2.94 -7.06
C GLN A 152 -3.17 3.86 -8.27
N ARG A 153 -2.01 4.50 -8.51
CA ARG A 153 -1.77 5.30 -9.72
C ARG A 153 -1.87 4.46 -10.98
N ARG A 154 -1.31 3.24 -10.98
CA ARG A 154 -1.40 2.30 -12.12
C ARG A 154 -2.83 1.84 -12.35
N ILE A 155 -3.59 1.55 -11.29
CA ILE A 155 -5.02 1.22 -11.37
C ILE A 155 -5.80 2.37 -12.02
N GLY A 156 -5.52 3.61 -11.61
CA GLY A 156 -6.16 4.82 -12.15
C GLY A 156 -5.91 5.10 -13.64
N LYS A 157 -5.07 4.31 -14.34
CA LYS A 157 -4.90 4.42 -15.79
C LYS A 157 -6.09 3.85 -16.57
N SER A 158 -6.78 2.87 -16.01
CA SER A 158 -7.97 2.26 -16.60
C SER A 158 -8.88 1.74 -15.47
N PRO A 159 -9.51 2.66 -14.72
CA PRO A 159 -10.40 2.30 -13.62
C PRO A 159 -11.73 1.75 -14.18
N GLU A 160 -12.28 0.75 -13.50
CA GLU A 160 -13.66 0.31 -13.70
C GLU A 160 -14.63 1.27 -12.99
N SER A 161 -15.90 1.27 -13.38
CA SER A 161 -16.92 2.06 -12.69
C SER A 161 -17.27 1.49 -11.31
N ASP A 162 -17.32 2.36 -10.30
CA ASP A 162 -17.71 2.08 -8.92
C ASP A 162 -19.12 2.59 -8.55
N GLU A 163 -19.94 2.96 -9.54
CA GLU A 163 -21.32 3.44 -9.33
C GLU A 163 -22.17 2.54 -8.43
N GLU A 164 -21.98 1.22 -8.49
CA GLU A 164 -22.74 0.27 -7.68
C GLU A 164 -22.34 0.34 -6.20
N LEU A 165 -21.07 0.63 -5.91
CA LEU A 165 -20.59 0.87 -4.54
C LEU A 165 -21.13 2.21 -3.99
N GLU A 166 -21.15 3.25 -4.83
CA GLU A 166 -21.72 4.55 -4.47
C GLU A 166 -23.22 4.42 -4.16
N LYS A 167 -23.98 3.74 -5.02
CA LYS A 167 -25.43 3.51 -4.84
C LYS A 167 -25.75 2.68 -3.60
N ALA A 168 -25.02 1.58 -3.37
CA ALA A 168 -25.31 0.66 -2.27
C ALA A 168 -24.82 1.18 -0.91
N PHE A 169 -23.65 1.84 -0.88
CA PHE A 169 -22.95 2.14 0.37
C PHE A 169 -22.58 3.61 0.55
N GLY A 170 -22.65 4.46 -0.48
CA GLY A 170 -22.18 5.85 -0.42
C GLY A 170 -20.66 5.94 -0.25
N VAL A 171 -19.94 5.02 -0.90
CA VAL A 171 -18.48 4.97 -0.91
C VAL A 171 -17.99 4.76 -2.34
N SER A 172 -16.83 5.32 -2.65
CA SER A 172 -16.10 5.08 -3.90
C SER A 172 -14.87 4.20 -3.66
N MET A 173 -14.46 3.41 -4.65
CA MET A 173 -13.27 2.56 -4.56
C MET A 173 -12.65 2.35 -5.94
N LYS A 174 -11.33 2.56 -6.07
CA LYS A 174 -10.63 2.40 -7.34
C LYS A 174 -10.13 0.98 -7.55
N PHE A 175 -10.66 0.34 -8.58
CA PHE A 175 -10.18 -0.96 -9.06
C PHE A 175 -10.10 -0.97 -10.60
N PRO A 176 -9.22 -1.80 -11.20
CA PRO A 176 -9.00 -1.74 -12.64
C PRO A 176 -10.09 -2.48 -13.41
N THR A 177 -10.27 -2.11 -14.69
CA THR A 177 -11.17 -2.76 -15.68
C THR A 177 -10.88 -4.25 -15.95
N ALA A 178 -9.97 -4.89 -15.23
CA ALA A 178 -9.80 -6.33 -15.25
C ALA A 178 -10.74 -7.05 -14.25
N TYR A 179 -11.31 -6.32 -13.29
CA TYR A 179 -12.29 -6.87 -12.36
C TYR A 179 -13.72 -6.67 -12.88
N ARG A 180 -14.63 -7.54 -12.46
CA ARG A 180 -16.04 -7.56 -12.87
C ARG A 180 -16.92 -7.81 -11.65
N TYR A 181 -18.08 -7.17 -11.61
CA TYR A 181 -19.12 -7.49 -10.63
C TYR A 181 -19.65 -8.91 -10.88
N ALA A 182 -19.63 -9.74 -9.84
CA ALA A 182 -20.16 -11.10 -9.82
C ALA A 182 -21.55 -11.15 -9.18
N ALA A 183 -21.79 -10.35 -8.13
CA ALA A 183 -23.09 -10.19 -7.49
C ALA A 183 -23.24 -8.75 -6.98
N GLN A 184 -24.47 -8.24 -7.03
CA GLN A 184 -24.86 -6.91 -6.59
C GLN A 184 -26.21 -7.02 -5.87
N GLU A 185 -26.22 -6.78 -4.57
CA GLU A 185 -27.40 -6.74 -3.71
C GLU A 185 -27.35 -5.48 -2.83
N ASP A 186 -28.48 -5.08 -2.25
CA ASP A 186 -28.62 -3.84 -1.47
C ASP A 186 -27.59 -3.67 -0.33
N ASN A 187 -27.05 -4.77 0.22
CA ASN A 187 -26.08 -4.74 1.32
C ASN A 187 -24.81 -5.55 1.03
N PHE A 188 -24.60 -6.01 -0.21
CA PHE A 188 -23.49 -6.88 -0.55
C PHE A 188 -23.09 -6.74 -2.03
N ILE A 189 -21.81 -6.50 -2.26
CA ILE A 189 -21.22 -6.46 -3.59
C ILE A 189 -20.03 -7.41 -3.64
N TRP A 190 -20.00 -8.25 -4.66
CA TRP A 190 -18.89 -9.15 -4.96
C TRP A 190 -18.28 -8.80 -6.31
N ILE A 191 -16.98 -8.56 -6.30
CA ILE A 191 -16.17 -8.20 -7.46
C ILE A 191 -15.07 -9.25 -7.62
N ARG A 192 -14.83 -9.71 -8.85
CA ARG A 192 -13.83 -10.76 -9.13
C ARG A 192 -12.97 -10.44 -10.34
N LYS A 193 -11.75 -10.96 -10.33
CA LYS A 193 -10.80 -10.93 -11.44
C LYS A 193 -10.20 -12.31 -11.63
N GLU A 194 -10.28 -12.80 -12.86
CA GLU A 194 -9.56 -14.01 -13.26
C GLU A 194 -8.07 -13.71 -13.40
N ILE A 195 -7.24 -14.62 -12.88
CA ILE A 195 -5.80 -14.58 -13.02
C ILE A 195 -5.28 -15.95 -13.46
N PRO A 196 -4.06 -16.06 -14.02
CA PRO A 196 -3.50 -17.35 -14.37
C PRO A 196 -3.49 -18.30 -13.16
N LYS A 197 -4.24 -19.40 -13.30
CA LYS A 197 -4.42 -20.47 -12.29
C LYS A 197 -5.09 -19.99 -11.00
N GLY A 198 -5.99 -19.01 -11.07
CA GLY A 198 -6.67 -18.55 -9.87
C GLY A 198 -7.68 -17.44 -10.07
N LEU A 199 -8.18 -16.95 -8.94
CA LEU A 199 -9.14 -15.87 -8.82
C LEU A 199 -8.65 -14.89 -7.76
N MET A 200 -8.88 -13.60 -8.02
CA MET A 200 -8.83 -12.55 -7.00
C MET A 200 -10.23 -12.02 -6.80
N GLU A 201 -10.63 -11.86 -5.55
CA GLU A 201 -12.00 -11.56 -5.20
C GLU A 201 -12.03 -10.44 -4.17
N ILE A 202 -13.05 -9.60 -4.25
CA ILE A 202 -13.29 -8.46 -3.37
C ILE A 202 -14.75 -8.51 -2.95
N LEU A 203 -15.00 -8.41 -1.64
CA LEU A 203 -16.33 -8.25 -1.07
C LEU A 203 -16.43 -6.87 -0.46
N VAL A 204 -17.55 -6.18 -0.70
CA VAL A 204 -17.91 -4.95 -0.02
C VAL A 204 -19.31 -5.10 0.55
N TYR A 205 -19.46 -4.88 1.84
CA TYR A 205 -20.74 -4.98 2.54
C TYR A 205 -20.73 -4.14 3.81
N GLN A 206 -21.89 -4.01 4.45
CA GLN A 206 -22.02 -3.24 5.68
C GLN A 206 -22.59 -4.07 6.83
N VAL A 207 -22.15 -3.77 8.05
CA VAL A 207 -22.68 -4.36 9.29
C VAL A 207 -22.85 -3.29 10.36
N PRO A 208 -23.80 -3.40 11.31
CA PRO A 208 -23.90 -2.48 12.44
C PRO A 208 -22.61 -2.43 13.28
N LEU A 209 -22.31 -1.29 13.93
CA LEU A 209 -21.12 -1.14 14.77
C LEU A 209 -21.01 -2.23 15.86
N ASN A 210 -22.13 -2.57 16.48
CA ASN A 210 -22.20 -3.60 17.52
C ASN A 210 -21.93 -5.03 17.02
N THR A 211 -21.77 -5.24 15.71
CA THR A 211 -21.33 -6.54 15.15
C THR A 211 -19.89 -6.83 15.54
N ILE A 212 -19.03 -5.81 15.58
CA ILE A 212 -17.60 -5.93 15.90
C ILE A 212 -17.33 -5.45 17.32
N ASP A 213 -17.92 -4.31 17.72
CA ASP A 213 -17.71 -3.66 19.02
C ASP A 213 -18.59 -4.24 20.14
N LYS A 214 -19.11 -5.46 19.95
CA LYS A 214 -20.04 -6.09 20.89
C LYS A 214 -19.44 -6.25 22.29
N ASP A 215 -18.17 -6.61 22.34
CA ASP A 215 -17.38 -6.94 23.52
C ASP A 215 -15.89 -6.77 23.23
N SER A 216 -15.02 -7.15 24.16
CA SER A 216 -13.57 -7.03 24.01
C SER A 216 -12.95 -8.01 23.00
N SER A 217 -13.71 -8.96 22.45
CA SER A 217 -13.21 -10.01 21.56
C SER A 217 -13.34 -9.64 20.08
N VAL A 218 -12.78 -8.48 19.69
CA VAL A 218 -12.84 -7.92 18.34
C VAL A 218 -12.51 -8.93 17.25
N ILE A 219 -11.40 -9.69 17.40
CA ILE A 219 -11.00 -10.68 16.39
C ILE A 219 -12.03 -11.80 16.22
N ALA A 220 -12.60 -12.30 17.31
CA ALA A 220 -13.61 -13.34 17.26
C ALA A 220 -14.92 -12.83 16.63
N ASN A 221 -15.27 -11.58 16.90
CA ASN A 221 -16.43 -10.93 16.29
C ASN A 221 -16.24 -10.74 14.78
N ILE A 222 -15.04 -10.36 14.33
CA ILE A 222 -14.69 -10.28 12.91
C ILE A 222 -14.77 -11.65 12.24
N VAL A 223 -14.18 -12.69 12.83
CA VAL A 223 -14.24 -14.06 12.28
C VAL A 223 -15.69 -14.53 12.13
N LYS A 224 -16.49 -14.40 13.20
CA LYS A 224 -17.91 -14.79 13.17
C LYS A 224 -18.71 -14.03 12.11
N MET A 225 -18.44 -12.74 11.96
CA MET A 225 -19.07 -11.90 10.93
C MET A 225 -18.69 -12.38 9.53
N ARG A 226 -17.39 -12.64 9.28
CA ARG A 226 -16.88 -13.11 7.98
C ARG A 226 -17.48 -14.45 7.60
N ASP A 227 -17.51 -15.40 8.53
CA ASP A 227 -18.02 -16.75 8.27
C ASP A 227 -19.54 -16.71 7.99
N SER A 228 -20.28 -15.82 8.66
CA SER A 228 -21.71 -15.61 8.37
C SER A 228 -21.95 -15.02 6.97
N ILE A 229 -21.05 -14.16 6.48
CA ILE A 229 -21.12 -13.61 5.11
C ILE A 229 -20.71 -14.66 4.09
N GLY A 230 -19.66 -15.44 4.37
CA GLY A 230 -19.22 -16.55 3.54
C GLY A 230 -20.29 -17.62 3.36
N GLU A 231 -20.95 -18.06 4.44
CA GLU A 231 -22.06 -19.01 4.41
C GLU A 231 -23.23 -18.53 3.54
N LYS A 232 -23.56 -17.24 3.63
CA LYS A 232 -24.69 -16.68 2.90
C LYS A 232 -24.40 -16.43 1.43
N TYR A 233 -23.19 -15.97 1.11
CA TYR A 233 -22.90 -15.36 -0.19
C TYR A 233 -21.82 -16.05 -1.03
N ILE A 234 -20.93 -16.83 -0.41
CA ILE A 234 -19.77 -17.43 -1.08
C ILE A 234 -19.87 -18.96 -1.00
N PRO A 235 -20.67 -19.59 -1.87
CA PRO A 235 -20.83 -21.04 -1.89
C PRO A 235 -19.53 -21.72 -2.34
N GLY A 236 -19.28 -22.88 -1.75
CA GLY A 236 -18.20 -23.77 -2.14
C GLY A 236 -18.56 -24.66 -3.34
N PRO A 237 -17.63 -25.52 -3.79
CA PRO A 237 -17.80 -26.35 -4.98
C PRO A 237 -18.75 -27.54 -4.76
N VAL A 238 -19.09 -27.87 -3.51
CA VAL A 238 -19.98 -28.97 -3.13
C VAL A 238 -21.22 -28.41 -2.43
N GLU A 239 -22.37 -29.04 -2.61
CA GLU A 239 -23.61 -28.64 -1.95
C GLU A 239 -23.43 -28.55 -0.42
N GLY A 240 -23.86 -27.43 0.16
CA GLY A 240 -23.71 -27.14 1.59
C GLY A 240 -22.31 -26.71 2.03
N SER A 241 -21.32 -26.64 1.13
CA SER A 241 -20.02 -26.03 1.42
C SER A 241 -20.02 -24.52 1.17
N TYR A 242 -19.21 -23.78 1.91
CA TYR A 242 -19.08 -22.33 1.85
C TYR A 242 -17.74 -21.85 2.42
N MET A 243 -17.39 -20.61 2.09
CA MET A 243 -16.16 -19.99 2.59
C MET A 243 -16.25 -19.69 4.10
N ILE A 244 -15.21 -20.06 4.84
CA ILE A 244 -14.97 -19.72 6.24
C ILE A 244 -13.55 -19.22 6.43
N THR A 245 -13.29 -18.59 7.57
CA THR A 245 -11.94 -18.34 8.06
C THR A 245 -11.30 -19.67 8.50
N GLU A 246 -10.02 -19.89 8.20
CA GLU A 246 -9.30 -21.09 8.61
C GLU A 246 -9.38 -21.30 10.14
N GLU A 247 -9.87 -22.45 10.58
CA GLU A 247 -10.10 -22.71 12.00
C GLU A 247 -8.81 -22.96 12.79
N ALA A 248 -7.75 -23.40 12.10
CA ALA A 248 -6.51 -23.82 12.74
C ALA A 248 -5.72 -22.67 13.38
N TYR A 249 -5.88 -21.44 12.88
CA TYR A 249 -5.12 -20.28 13.34
C TYR A 249 -5.98 -19.01 13.35
N ALA A 250 -5.87 -18.24 14.44
CA ALA A 250 -6.50 -16.93 14.51
C ALA A 250 -5.85 -15.96 13.50
N PRO A 251 -6.63 -15.13 12.78
CA PRO A 251 -6.06 -14.11 11.93
C PRO A 251 -5.29 -13.06 12.73
N TYR A 252 -4.32 -12.43 12.07
CA TYR A 252 -3.63 -11.25 12.59
C TYR A 252 -4.59 -10.07 12.60
N LEU A 253 -4.50 -9.22 13.64
CA LEU A 253 -5.32 -8.02 13.82
C LEU A 253 -4.42 -6.80 14.02
N PHE A 254 -4.66 -5.78 13.21
CA PHE A 254 -4.01 -4.48 13.28
C PHE A 254 -5.04 -3.36 13.29
N GLU A 255 -4.59 -2.17 13.64
CA GLU A 255 -5.38 -0.95 13.56
C GLU A 255 -4.76 -0.01 12.52
N THR A 256 -5.61 0.63 11.74
CA THR A 256 -5.18 1.57 10.70
C THR A 256 -6.24 2.63 10.44
N LYS A 257 -6.03 3.45 9.41
CA LYS A 257 -7.03 4.40 8.91
C LYS A 257 -7.23 4.27 7.41
N ILE A 258 -8.48 4.26 6.99
CA ILE A 258 -8.89 4.34 5.58
C ILE A 258 -9.72 5.62 5.41
N ASP A 259 -9.27 6.50 4.52
CA ASP A 259 -9.90 7.81 4.30
C ASP A 259 -10.18 8.60 5.61
N GLY A 260 -9.20 8.57 6.54
CA GLY A 260 -9.29 9.22 7.84
C GLY A 260 -10.12 8.50 8.90
N HIS A 261 -10.92 7.51 8.53
CA HIS A 261 -11.73 6.70 9.44
C HIS A 261 -10.91 5.59 10.08
N PHE A 262 -11.16 5.31 11.36
CA PHE A 262 -10.55 4.15 12.03
C PHE A 262 -10.96 2.85 11.34
N ALA A 263 -10.02 1.93 11.18
CA ALA A 263 -10.29 0.61 10.63
C ALA A 263 -9.52 -0.49 11.35
N TYR A 264 -10.17 -1.63 11.57
CA TYR A 264 -9.48 -2.88 11.87
C TYR A 264 -8.99 -3.50 10.57
N GLU A 265 -7.71 -3.83 10.50
CA GLU A 265 -7.11 -4.62 9.42
C GLU A 265 -6.91 -6.04 9.92
N THR A 266 -7.51 -7.02 9.26
CA THR A 266 -7.28 -8.44 9.55
C THR A 266 -6.69 -9.18 8.36
N ARG A 267 -5.72 -10.04 8.65
CA ARG A 267 -5.03 -10.87 7.65
C ARG A 267 -4.96 -12.31 8.12
N GLY A 268 -5.26 -13.24 7.22
CA GLY A 268 -5.25 -14.67 7.55
C GLY A 268 -5.59 -15.53 6.35
N THR A 269 -5.91 -16.79 6.61
CA THR A 269 -6.32 -17.74 5.58
C THR A 269 -7.83 -17.94 5.63
N TRP A 270 -8.46 -18.03 4.46
CA TRP A 270 -9.81 -18.57 4.31
C TRP A 270 -9.71 -20.00 3.78
N GLU A 271 -10.71 -20.82 4.10
CA GLU A 271 -10.91 -22.13 3.50
C GLU A 271 -12.38 -22.33 3.15
N VAL A 272 -12.69 -23.40 2.42
CA VAL A 272 -14.06 -23.85 2.23
C VAL A 272 -14.28 -25.07 3.09
N ASN A 273 -15.30 -25.03 3.94
CA ASN A 273 -15.63 -26.17 4.77
C ASN A 273 -15.91 -27.40 3.88
N ASN A 274 -15.36 -28.56 4.27
CA ASN A 274 -15.49 -29.81 3.50
C ASN A 274 -14.92 -29.77 2.06
N ALA A 275 -14.02 -28.83 1.73
CA ALA A 275 -13.32 -28.82 0.44
C ALA A 275 -11.84 -28.39 0.58
N TYR A 276 -10.99 -28.88 -0.33
CA TYR A 276 -9.57 -28.50 -0.38
C TYR A 276 -9.36 -27.20 -1.15
N MET A 277 -10.01 -26.12 -0.70
CA MET A 277 -9.86 -24.77 -1.25
C MET A 277 -9.51 -23.81 -0.13
N ALA A 278 -8.39 -23.12 -0.29
CA ALA A 278 -7.93 -22.14 0.69
C ALA A 278 -7.04 -21.08 0.04
N GLY A 279 -6.85 -19.97 0.76
CA GLY A 279 -5.93 -18.93 0.37
C GLY A 279 -5.89 -17.77 1.35
N PRO A 280 -5.04 -16.77 1.13
CA PRO A 280 -4.96 -15.61 2.00
C PRO A 280 -6.13 -14.64 1.76
N PHE A 281 -6.48 -13.90 2.81
CA PHE A 281 -7.33 -12.72 2.74
C PHE A 281 -6.70 -11.52 3.45
N VAL A 282 -7.15 -10.33 3.06
CA VAL A 282 -6.98 -9.07 3.79
C VAL A 282 -8.34 -8.41 3.92
N ASN A 283 -8.66 -7.91 5.10
CA ASN A 283 -9.97 -7.37 5.41
C ASN A 283 -9.85 -6.06 6.18
N TYR A 284 -10.59 -5.05 5.74
CA TYR A 284 -10.72 -3.76 6.42
C TYR A 284 -12.14 -3.59 6.93
N ALA A 285 -12.32 -3.58 8.24
CA ALA A 285 -13.56 -3.14 8.86
C ALA A 285 -13.46 -1.66 9.20
N ILE A 286 -13.99 -0.81 8.32
CA ILE A 286 -13.84 0.64 8.36
C ILE A 286 -15.03 1.27 9.08
N ARG A 287 -14.78 1.97 10.18
CA ARG A 287 -15.80 2.51 11.07
C ARG A 287 -16.43 3.75 10.48
N ASP A 288 -17.73 3.72 10.24
CA ASP A 288 -18.55 4.83 9.75
C ASP A 288 -19.56 5.25 10.83
N GLU A 289 -19.11 6.11 11.74
CA GLU A 289 -19.90 6.54 12.90
C GLU A 289 -21.13 7.35 12.51
N LYS A 290 -21.06 8.13 11.41
CA LYS A 290 -22.17 8.94 10.92
C LYS A 290 -23.39 8.08 10.57
N ASN A 291 -23.14 6.88 10.06
CA ASN A 291 -24.18 5.93 9.65
C ASN A 291 -24.34 4.73 10.61
N ASN A 292 -23.67 4.75 11.78
CA ASN A 292 -23.72 3.68 12.79
C ASN A 292 -23.43 2.26 12.21
N ARG A 293 -22.43 2.18 11.34
CA ARG A 293 -22.04 0.93 10.65
C ARG A 293 -20.53 0.79 10.50
N TYR A 294 -20.09 -0.42 10.22
CA TYR A 294 -18.82 -0.67 9.55
C TYR A 294 -19.08 -0.90 8.07
N ILE A 295 -18.27 -0.29 7.21
CA ILE A 295 -18.08 -0.74 5.83
C ILE A 295 -16.96 -1.77 5.85
N ILE A 296 -17.27 -2.98 5.42
CA ILE A 296 -16.29 -4.05 5.27
C ILE A 296 -15.83 -4.07 3.83
N ALA A 297 -14.51 -3.94 3.64
CA ALA A 297 -13.84 -4.10 2.36
C ALA A 297 -12.83 -5.23 2.51
N GLU A 298 -13.14 -6.37 1.89
CA GLU A 298 -12.37 -7.60 1.99
C GLU A 298 -11.83 -7.98 0.62
N GLY A 299 -10.62 -8.50 0.58
CA GLY A 299 -10.07 -9.15 -0.61
C GLY A 299 -9.46 -10.50 -0.26
N PHE A 300 -9.74 -11.51 -1.09
CA PHE A 300 -9.19 -12.85 -0.93
C PHE A 300 -8.78 -13.47 -2.26
N ILE A 301 -7.92 -14.48 -2.19
CA ILE A 301 -7.30 -15.07 -3.39
C ILE A 301 -7.40 -16.59 -3.34
N PHE A 302 -7.89 -17.18 -4.43
CA PHE A 302 -7.71 -18.59 -4.71
C PHE A 302 -6.63 -18.78 -5.77
N ARG A 303 -5.42 -19.20 -5.39
CA ARG A 303 -4.33 -19.47 -6.35
C ARG A 303 -3.38 -20.57 -5.85
N PRO A 304 -3.72 -21.86 -6.05
CA PRO A 304 -2.94 -22.97 -5.50
C PRO A 304 -1.47 -23.00 -5.95
N ALA A 305 -0.59 -23.43 -5.05
CA ALA A 305 0.84 -23.72 -5.28
C ALA A 305 1.65 -22.62 -6.00
N SER A 306 1.24 -21.36 -5.86
CA SER A 306 1.91 -20.23 -6.51
C SER A 306 1.99 -19.03 -5.56
N SER A 307 2.94 -18.11 -5.80
CA SER A 307 3.11 -16.88 -5.04
C SER A 307 1.86 -15.99 -5.06
N LYS A 308 1.57 -15.36 -3.92
CA LYS A 308 0.34 -14.59 -3.69
C LYS A 308 0.63 -13.20 -3.13
N ARG A 309 1.83 -12.93 -2.60
CA ARG A 309 2.18 -11.61 -2.03
C ARG A 309 1.77 -10.44 -2.91
N ASP A 310 2.15 -10.45 -4.18
CA ASP A 310 1.90 -9.32 -5.08
C ASP A 310 0.42 -9.16 -5.44
N HIS A 311 -0.35 -10.25 -5.39
CA HIS A 311 -1.79 -10.24 -5.58
C HIS A 311 -2.49 -9.72 -4.31
N VAL A 312 -2.05 -10.16 -3.12
CA VAL A 312 -2.54 -9.61 -1.83
C VAL A 312 -2.23 -8.12 -1.77
N PHE A 313 -1.04 -7.69 -2.21
CA PHE A 313 -0.68 -6.28 -2.27
C PHE A 313 -1.55 -5.48 -3.25
N GLU A 314 -1.98 -6.08 -4.36
CA GLU A 314 -2.94 -5.45 -5.26
C GLU A 314 -4.31 -5.27 -4.62
N LEU A 315 -4.83 -6.31 -3.94
CA LEU A 315 -6.08 -6.19 -3.17
C LEU A 315 -5.93 -5.12 -2.09
N ASP A 316 -4.85 -5.15 -1.32
CA ASP A 316 -4.55 -4.15 -0.30
C ASP A 316 -4.59 -2.71 -0.86
N ALA A 317 -3.96 -2.48 -2.01
CA ALA A 317 -3.98 -1.18 -2.67
C ALA A 317 -5.37 -0.74 -3.14
N ILE A 318 -6.19 -1.68 -3.62
CA ILE A 318 -7.57 -1.43 -4.03
C ILE A 318 -8.42 -1.08 -2.81
N LEU A 319 -8.42 -1.90 -1.77
CA LEU A 319 -9.24 -1.69 -0.57
C LEU A 319 -8.84 -0.39 0.15
N LYS A 320 -7.54 -0.08 0.22
CA LYS A 320 -7.03 1.21 0.74
C LYS A 320 -7.35 2.43 -0.11
N SER A 321 -7.94 2.24 -1.29
CA SER A 321 -8.40 3.36 -2.12
C SER A 321 -9.85 3.76 -1.83
N LEU A 322 -10.54 3.01 -0.96
CA LEU A 322 -11.92 3.30 -0.56
C LEU A 322 -12.01 4.68 0.07
N LYS A 323 -13.05 5.43 -0.32
CA LYS A 323 -13.35 6.75 0.22
C LYS A 323 -14.81 6.87 0.59
N PHE A 324 -15.07 7.60 1.66
CA PHE A 324 -16.42 7.96 2.06
C PHE A 324 -16.79 9.26 1.34
N ASP A 325 -17.95 9.28 0.71
CA ASP A 325 -18.39 10.49 0.04
C ASP A 325 -18.61 11.60 1.07
N SER A 326 -17.95 12.73 0.83
CA SER A 326 -18.13 13.95 1.61
C SER A 326 -19.46 14.58 1.21
N ASN A 327 -20.57 14.07 1.75
CA ASN A 327 -21.82 14.83 1.78
C ASN A 327 -21.76 15.93 2.83
#